data_AF-A0A6L2JQZ0-F1
#
_entry.id   AF-A0A6L2JQZ0-F1
#
_cell.length_a   1.000
_cell.length_b   1.000
_cell.length_c   1.000
_cell.angle_alpha   90.00
_cell.angle_beta   90.00
_cell.angle_gamma   90.00
#
_symmetry.space_group_name_H-M   'P 1'
#
loop_
_entity.id
_entity.type
_entity.pdbx_description
1 polymer ?
#
loop_
_entity_poly.entity_id
_entity_poly.type
_entity_poly.pdbx_seq_one_letter_code
_entity_poly.pdbx_strand_id
1 'polypeptide(L)'
;MALEHEFEAIENDQNVLQKHVAFFDRNKDGVIYPWETFQGFRAIGSGIILSSFAAVFINMGLSGKTRPGKKFPNLLFPIIIENIKMAKHGSDSGVYDNHG
;
A
#
# COMPACT_ATOMS: atom_id res chain seq x y z
N MET A 1 13.49 -13.40 24.65
CA MET A 1 14.32 -12.33 24.04
C MET A 1 14.22 -12.27 22.51
N ALA A 2 14.21 -13.39 21.76
CA ALA A 2 14.02 -13.34 20.30
C ALA A 2 12.59 -12.94 19.86
N LEU A 3 11.57 -13.37 20.61
CA LEU A 3 10.16 -13.08 20.28
C LEU A 3 9.76 -11.62 20.47
N GLU A 4 10.40 -10.90 21.38
CA GLU A 4 10.11 -9.47 21.62
C GLU A 4 10.66 -8.60 20.50
N HIS A 5 11.88 -8.89 20.02
CA HIS A 5 12.47 -8.23 18.86
C HIS A 5 11.69 -8.50 17.57
N GLU A 6 11.15 -9.70 17.41
CA GLU A 6 10.33 -10.06 16.24
C GLU A 6 8.99 -9.33 16.26
N PHE A 7 8.33 -9.25 17.43
CA PHE A 7 7.09 -8.50 17.60
C PHE A 7 7.28 -6.99 17.37
N GLU A 8 8.33 -6.40 17.94
CA GLU A 8 8.65 -4.98 17.76
C GLU A 8 8.96 -4.65 16.29
N ALA A 9 9.72 -5.50 15.59
CA ALA A 9 10.00 -5.32 14.16
C ALA A 9 8.74 -5.42 13.29
N ILE A 10 7.83 -6.36 13.60
CA ILE A 10 6.56 -6.52 12.88
C ILE A 10 5.68 -5.28 13.08
N GLU A 11 5.51 -4.80 14.32
CA GLU A 11 4.71 -3.60 14.60
C GLU A 11 5.30 -2.34 13.96
N ASN A 12 6.62 -2.20 13.94
CA ASN A 12 7.30 -1.10 13.29
C ASN A 12 7.08 -1.11 11.78
N ASP A 13 7.27 -2.26 11.14
CA ASP A 13 6.98 -2.46 9.72
C ASP A 13 5.52 -2.17 9.37
N GLN A 14 4.57 -2.55 10.23
CA GLN A 14 3.16 -2.19 10.05
C GLN A 14 2.96 -0.67 10.08
N ASN A 15 3.60 0.01 11.02
CA ASN A 15 3.52 1.46 11.16
C ASN A 15 4.13 2.19 9.93
N VAL A 16 5.28 1.72 9.45
CA VAL A 16 5.95 2.25 8.25
C VAL A 16 5.10 2.05 7.00
N LEU A 17 4.53 0.85 6.80
CA LEU A 17 3.66 0.58 5.67
C LEU A 17 2.41 1.47 5.71
N GLN A 18 1.80 1.67 6.88
CA GLN A 18 0.65 2.56 7.00
C GLN A 18 1.02 4.03 6.72
N LYS A 19 2.18 4.51 7.17
CA LYS A 19 2.67 5.86 6.82
C LYS A 19 2.90 6.01 5.32
N HIS A 20 3.51 5.01 4.68
CA HIS A 20 3.74 5.01 3.24
C HIS A 20 2.43 5.07 2.46
N VAL A 21 1.46 4.25 2.86
CA VAL A 21 0.16 4.14 2.20
C VAL A 21 -0.68 5.41 2.47
N ALA A 22 -0.58 6.02 3.65
CA ALA A 22 -1.22 7.29 3.99
C ALA A 22 -0.76 8.48 3.12
N PHE A 23 0.41 8.41 2.48
CA PHE A 23 0.83 9.41 1.50
C PHE A 23 -0.05 9.37 0.23
N PHE A 24 -0.47 8.17 -0.17
CA PHE A 24 -1.30 7.97 -1.36
C PHE A 24 -2.79 8.16 -1.07
N ASP A 25 -3.22 7.96 0.16
CA ASP A 25 -4.58 8.25 0.64
C ASP A 25 -4.79 9.76 0.87
N ARG A 26 -5.18 10.47 -0.19
CA ARG A 26 -5.24 11.93 -0.17
C ARG A 26 -6.49 12.47 0.47
N ASN A 27 -7.60 11.74 0.32
CA ASN A 27 -8.88 12.06 0.94
C ASN A 27 -9.00 11.51 2.37
N LYS A 28 -8.07 10.64 2.82
CA LYS A 28 -8.02 10.03 4.16
C LYS A 28 -9.25 9.19 4.47
N ASP A 29 -9.84 8.58 3.45
CA ASP A 29 -11.02 7.72 3.62
C ASP A 29 -10.64 6.25 3.88
N GLY A 30 -9.34 5.92 3.90
CA GLY A 30 -8.85 4.57 4.11
C GLY A 30 -8.90 3.68 2.86
N VAL A 31 -9.19 4.26 1.69
CA VAL A 31 -9.30 3.57 0.41
C VAL A 31 -8.53 4.32 -0.66
N ILE A 32 -7.53 3.67 -1.23
CA ILE A 32 -6.75 4.27 -2.33
C ILE A 32 -7.30 3.77 -3.65
N TYR A 33 -7.58 4.73 -4.53
CA TYR A 33 -7.96 4.44 -5.91
C TYR A 33 -6.82 4.72 -6.91
N PRO A 34 -6.95 4.22 -8.16
CA PRO A 34 -5.94 4.44 -9.20
C PRO A 34 -5.60 5.91 -9.45
N TRP A 35 -6.57 6.82 -9.38
CA TRP A 35 -6.31 8.25 -9.57
C TRP A 35 -5.51 8.88 -8.43
N GLU A 36 -5.72 8.43 -7.18
CA GLU A 36 -4.92 8.88 -6.04
C GLU A 36 -3.50 8.32 -6.11
N THR A 37 -3.36 7.06 -6.55
CA THR A 37 -2.05 6.47 -6.83
C THR A 37 -1.32 7.27 -7.92
N PHE A 38 -1.99 7.56 -9.04
CA PHE A 38 -1.44 8.40 -10.10
C PHE A 38 -0.97 9.75 -9.56
N GLN A 39 -1.82 10.40 -8.76
CA GLN A 39 -1.50 11.67 -8.13
C GLN A 39 -0.30 11.58 -7.17
N GLY A 40 -0.17 10.50 -6.40
CA GLY A 40 0.98 10.24 -5.54
C GLY A 40 2.27 10.08 -6.34
N PHE A 41 2.25 9.31 -7.42
CA PHE A 41 3.41 9.17 -8.32
C PHE A 41 3.78 10.50 -8.99
N ARG A 42 2.79 11.31 -9.38
CA ARG A 42 3.01 12.66 -9.90
C ARG A 42 3.61 13.59 -8.83
N ALA A 43 3.21 13.45 -7.58
CA ALA A 43 3.74 14.24 -6.46
C ALA A 43 5.20 13.90 -6.11
N ILE A 44 5.62 12.65 -6.32
CA ILE A 44 7.02 12.21 -6.16
C ILE A 44 7.90 12.63 -7.36
N GLY A 45 7.31 13.23 -8.41
CA GLY A 45 8.03 13.70 -9.60
C GLY A 45 8.09 12.68 -10.73
N SER A 46 7.30 11.60 -10.67
CA SER A 46 7.27 10.60 -11.75
C SER A 46 6.58 11.14 -13.01
N GLY A 47 7.05 10.68 -14.17
CA GLY A 47 6.49 11.06 -15.47
C GLY A 47 5.04 10.58 -15.62
N ILE A 48 4.27 11.20 -16.53
CA ILE A 48 2.84 10.89 -16.74
C ILE A 48 2.65 9.41 -17.10
N ILE A 49 3.44 8.89 -18.05
CA ILE A 49 3.34 7.50 -18.53
C ILE A 49 3.63 6.51 -17.39
N LEU A 50 4.72 6.73 -16.65
CA LEU A 50 5.11 5.89 -15.51
C LEU A 50 4.06 5.95 -14.40
N SER A 51 3.53 7.14 -14.11
CA SER A 51 2.47 7.33 -13.11
C SER A 51 1.19 6.58 -13.50
N SER A 52 0.79 6.63 -14.77
CA SER A 52 -0.39 5.91 -15.27
C SER A 52 -0.21 4.40 -15.20
N PHE A 53 0.96 3.90 -15.61
CA PHE A 53 1.26 2.47 -15.54
C PHE A 53 1.28 1.98 -14.09
N ALA A 54 1.97 2.71 -13.20
CA ALA A 54 2.04 2.38 -11.77
C ALA A 54 0.66 2.40 -11.11
N ALA A 55 -0.17 3.41 -11.40
CA ALA A 55 -1.53 3.50 -10.89
C ALA A 55 -2.37 2.25 -11.23
N VAL A 56 -2.37 1.82 -12.49
CA VAL A 56 -3.12 0.64 -12.92
C VAL A 56 -2.53 -0.63 -12.32
N PHE A 57 -1.21 -0.80 -12.40
CA PHE A 57 -0.54 -2.03 -11.98
C PHE A 57 -0.64 -2.28 -10.46
N ILE A 58 -0.42 -1.24 -9.65
CA ILE A 58 -0.45 -1.31 -8.19
C ILE A 58 -1.88 -1.56 -7.69
N ASN A 59 -2.85 -0.80 -8.20
CA ASN A 59 -4.24 -0.98 -7.78
C ASN A 59 -4.78 -2.34 -8.21
N MET A 60 -4.49 -2.79 -9.43
CA MET A 60 -4.91 -4.11 -9.89
C MET A 60 -4.29 -5.24 -9.04
N GLY A 61 -3.01 -5.14 -8.67
CA GLY A 61 -2.32 -6.15 -7.87
C GLY A 61 -2.72 -6.16 -6.38
N LEU A 62 -2.82 -4.98 -5.76
CA LEU A 62 -3.09 -4.84 -4.32
C LEU A 62 -4.59 -4.88 -4.00
N SER A 63 -5.48 -4.42 -4.88
CA SER A 63 -6.92 -4.48 -4.66
C SER A 63 -7.42 -5.92 -4.48
N GLY A 64 -6.83 -6.87 -5.21
CA GLY A 64 -7.16 -8.29 -5.07
C GLY A 64 -6.77 -8.91 -3.73
N LYS A 65 -5.73 -8.37 -3.06
CA LYS A 65 -5.23 -8.87 -1.77
C LYS A 65 -5.87 -8.18 -0.57
N THR A 66 -6.16 -6.88 -0.69
CA THR A 66 -6.67 -6.06 0.43
C THR A 66 -8.18 -6.11 0.61
N ARG A 67 -8.92 -6.69 -0.34
CA ARG A 67 -10.39 -6.63 -0.30
C ARG A 67 -11.03 -7.78 0.50
N PRO A 68 -11.80 -7.49 1.57
CA PRO A 68 -12.59 -8.48 2.27
C PRO A 68 -13.85 -8.80 1.44
N GLY A 69 -14.10 -10.09 1.18
CA GLY A 69 -15.30 -10.53 0.45
C GLY A 69 -15.18 -10.40 -1.07
N LYS A 70 -14.34 -11.25 -1.69
CA LYS A 70 -14.08 -11.46 -3.14
C LYS A 70 -15.31 -11.59 -4.08
N LYS A 71 -16.54 -11.38 -3.61
CA LYS A 71 -17.79 -11.67 -4.35
C LYS A 71 -18.18 -10.65 -5.42
N PHE A 72 -17.66 -9.41 -5.41
CA PHE A 72 -18.01 -8.42 -6.42
C PHE A 72 -16.77 -7.81 -7.05
N PRO A 73 -16.53 -7.89 -8.38
CA PRO A 73 -15.45 -7.14 -9.01
C PRO A 73 -15.79 -5.65 -8.91
N ASN A 74 -14.96 -4.88 -8.20
CA ASN A 74 -15.08 -3.42 -8.21
C ASN A 74 -14.12 -2.94 -9.28
N LEU A 75 -14.68 -2.43 -10.37
CA LEU A 75 -13.96 -1.95 -11.56
C LEU A 75 -12.96 -0.83 -11.25
N LEU A 76 -13.11 -0.19 -10.08
CA LEU A 76 -12.25 0.89 -9.64
C LEU A 76 -11.01 0.41 -8.87
N PHE A 77 -10.83 -0.90 -8.69
CA PHE A 77 -9.68 -1.51 -8.01
C PHE A 77 -9.26 -0.81 -6.70
N PRO A 78 -10.18 -0.64 -5.73
CA PRO A 78 -9.85 0.01 -4.46
C PRO A 78 -8.83 -0.81 -3.67
N ILE A 79 -7.81 -0.14 -3.14
CA ILE A 79 -6.87 -0.70 -2.15
C ILE A 79 -7.37 -0.30 -0.76
N ILE A 80 -7.64 -1.28 0.09
CA ILE A 80 -8.13 -1.01 1.45
C ILE A 80 -6.94 -0.99 2.42
N ILE A 81 -6.70 0.16 3.03
CA ILE A 81 -5.52 0.40 3.88
C ILE A 81 -5.57 -0.48 5.15
N GLU A 82 -6.75 -0.69 5.73
CA GLU A 82 -6.94 -1.56 6.90
C GLU A 82 -6.38 -2.98 6.66
N ASN A 83 -6.45 -3.45 5.43
CA ASN A 83 -6.05 -4.79 5.01
C ASN A 83 -4.72 -4.81 4.23
N ILE A 84 -4.00 -3.69 4.15
CA ILE A 84 -2.75 -3.58 3.38
C ILE A 84 -1.66 -4.53 3.87
N LYS A 85 -1.72 -4.91 5.15
CA LYS A 85 -0.87 -5.95 5.74
C LYS A 85 -0.93 -7.29 5.02
N MET A 86 -2.09 -7.64 4.45
CA MET A 86 -2.25 -8.87 3.65
C MET A 86 -1.62 -8.76 2.26
N ALA A 87 -1.28 -7.54 1.84
CA ALA A 87 -0.66 -7.29 0.55
C ALA A 87 0.87 -7.36 0.60
N LYS A 88 1.47 -7.33 1.80
CA LYS A 88 2.91 -7.54 2.05
C LYS A 88 3.34 -8.89 1.44
N HIS A 89 4.39 -8.89 0.65
CA HIS A 89 4.93 -10.12 0.07
C HIS A 89 5.94 -10.71 1.08
N GLY A 90 6.02 -12.04 1.20
CA GLY A 90 7.02 -12.68 2.05
C GLY A 90 8.48 -12.41 1.63
N SER A 91 8.68 -11.81 0.45
CA SER A 91 9.95 -11.36 -0.09
C SER A 91 10.26 -9.90 0.22
N ASP A 92 9.37 -9.17 0.90
CA ASP A 92 9.65 -7.83 1.41
C ASP A 92 10.63 -8.00 2.58
N SER A 93 11.91 -8.13 2.24
CA SER A 93 13.01 -8.11 3.20
C SER A 93 12.90 -6.81 4.00
N GLY A 94 12.96 -6.90 5.33
CA GLY A 94 12.87 -5.78 6.28
C GLY A 94 14.04 -4.80 6.14
N VAL A 95 14.04 -4.04 5.05
CA VAL A 95 15.07 -3.05 4.70
C VAL A 95 14.67 -1.65 5.19
N TYR A 96 13.47 -1.48 5.77
CA TYR A 96 13.07 -0.21 6.37
C TYR A 96 13.62 -0.12 7.80
N ASP A 97 14.42 0.90 8.07
CA ASP A 97 14.77 1.30 9.42
C ASP A 97 13.69 2.24 10.00
N ASN A 98 13.86 2.66 11.25
CA ASN A 98 12.96 3.62 11.91
C ASN A 98 12.86 5.00 11.22
N HIS A 99 13.66 5.27 10.18
CA HIS A 99 13.76 6.57 9.52
C HIS A 99 13.18 6.60 8.11
N GLY A 100 12.97 5.44 7.48
CA GLY A 100 12.34 5.32 6.16
C GLY A 100 13.32 5.39 5.01
#